data_AF-A0A1Y4JM26-F1
#
_entry.id   AF-A0A1Y4JM26-F1
#
_cell.length_a   1.000
_cell.length_b   1.000
_cell.length_c   1.000
_cell.angle_alpha   90.00
_cell.angle_beta   90.00
_cell.angle_gamma   90.00
#
_symmetry.space_group_name_H-M   'P 1'
#
loop_
_entity.id
_entity.type
_entity.pdbx_description
1 polymer ?
#
loop_
_entity_poly.entity_id
_entity_poly.type
_entity_poly.pdbx_seq_one_letter_code
_entity_poly.pdbx_strand_id
1 'polypeptide(L)' 'MKPVKLLLKNCMNIGSEAAAENSAFIFSLIESCKLNDIDPQDYLKHLFECILHGKDCDKKALLPCFYKPEC' A
#
# COMPACT_ATOMS: atom_id res chain seq x y z
N MET A 1 19.94 -28.04 -0.79
CA MET A 1 19.35 -26.75 -0.34
C MET A 1 19.96 -25.64 -1.17
N LYS A 2 19.16 -24.74 -1.78
CA LYS A 2 19.70 -23.62 -2.58
C LYS A 2 20.25 -22.53 -1.64
N PRO A 3 21.39 -21.89 -1.93
CA PRO A 3 21.92 -20.80 -1.11
C PRO A 3 20.90 -19.66 -1.01
N VAL A 4 20.62 -19.19 0.22
CA VAL A 4 19.77 -18.01 0.44
C VAL A 4 20.64 -16.77 0.33
N LYS A 5 20.24 -15.82 -0.53
CA LYS A 5 20.88 -14.50 -0.62
C LYS A 5 20.42 -13.65 0.57
N LEU A 6 21.14 -13.75 1.69
CA LEU A 6 20.79 -13.09 2.96
C LEU A 6 20.54 -11.58 2.81
N LEU A 7 21.37 -10.89 2.03
CA LEU A 7 21.20 -9.46 1.79
C LEU A 7 19.83 -9.15 1.16
N LEU A 8 19.47 -9.86 0.09
CA LEU A 8 18.16 -9.67 -0.57
C LEU A 8 17.01 -10.02 0.38
N LYS A 9 17.14 -11.09 1.16
CA LYS A 9 16.12 -11.44 2.17
C LYS A 9 15.91 -10.30 3.17
N ASN A 10 16.99 -9.71 3.68
CA ASN A 10 16.94 -8.61 4.64
C ASN A 10 16.36 -7.33 4.00
N CYS A 11 16.66 -7.09 2.73
CA CYS A 11 16.07 -5.99 1.96
C CYS A 11 14.67 -6.29 1.42
N MET A 12 13.97 -7.32 1.94
CA MET A 12 12.64 -7.72 1.46
C MET A 12 12.56 -7.98 -0.06
N ASN A 13 13.67 -8.45 -0.64
CA ASN A 13 13.86 -8.68 -2.06
C ASN A 13 13.74 -7.42 -2.93
N ILE A 14 13.87 -6.24 -2.32
CA ILE A 14 13.95 -4.95 -3.01
C ILE A 14 15.37 -4.79 -3.58
N GLY A 15 15.45 -4.63 -4.90
CA GLY A 15 16.73 -4.61 -5.63
C GLY A 15 17.13 -3.25 -6.22
N SER A 16 16.31 -2.22 -6.07
CA SER A 16 16.58 -0.87 -6.59
C SER A 16 15.97 0.22 -5.70
N GLU A 17 16.49 1.43 -5.81
CA GLU A 17 15.98 2.61 -5.10
C GLU A 17 14.52 2.91 -5.45
N ALA A 18 14.17 2.91 -6.75
CA ALA A 18 12.78 3.11 -7.18
C ALA A 18 11.82 2.03 -6.64
N ALA A 19 12.27 0.77 -6.55
CA ALA A 19 11.49 -0.28 -5.91
C ALA A 19 11.37 -0.07 -4.39
N ALA A 20 12.40 0.48 -3.75
CA ALA A 20 12.40 0.80 -2.33
C ALA A 20 11.40 1.93 -2.02
N GLU A 21 11.39 3.01 -2.81
CA GLU A 21 10.45 4.11 -2.68
C GLU A 21 9.00 3.64 -2.83
N ASN A 22 8.69 2.88 -3.88
CA ASN A 22 7.36 2.32 -4.09
C ASN A 22 6.94 1.37 -2.96
N SER A 23 7.87 0.55 -2.47
CA SER A 23 7.60 -0.36 -1.35
C SER A 23 7.34 0.42 -0.06
N ALA A 24 8.14 1.44 0.23
CA ALA A 24 7.96 2.31 1.39
C ALA A 24 6.61 3.05 1.33
N PHE A 25 6.19 3.50 0.15
CA PHE A 25 4.89 4.11 -0.05
C PHE A 25 3.74 3.14 0.28
N ILE A 26 3.75 1.93 -0.29
CA ILE A 26 2.71 0.93 -0.03
C ILE A 26 2.67 0.51 1.45
N PHE A 27 3.84 0.26 2.07
CA PHE A 27 3.88 -0.07 3.49
C PHE A 27 3.37 1.08 4.37
N SER A 28 3.68 2.33 4.03
CA SER A 28 3.15 3.49 4.74
C SER A 28 1.63 3.57 4.67
N LEU A 29 1.02 3.24 3.54
CA LEU A 29 -0.44 3.16 3.41
C LEU A 29 -1.03 2.03 4.26
N ILE A 30 -0.42 0.84 4.24
CA ILE A 30 -0.89 -0.31 5.03
C ILE A 30 -0.83 0.01 6.53
N GLU A 31 0.29 0.55 7.02
CA GLU A 31 0.42 0.92 8.43
C GLU A 31 -0.53 2.07 8.79
N SER A 32 -0.76 3.02 7.88
CA SER A 32 -1.76 4.06 8.08
C SER A 32 -3.19 3.48 8.17
N CYS A 33 -3.53 2.44 7.40
CA CYS A 33 -4.83 1.76 7.52
C CYS A 33 -4.98 1.12 8.90
N LYS A 34 -3.95 0.39 9.35
CA LYS A 34 -3.93 -0.23 10.68
C LYS A 34 -4.07 0.79 11.80
N LEU A 35 -3.41 1.95 11.68
CA LEU A 35 -3.53 3.05 12.66
C LEU A 35 -4.92 3.69 12.73
N ASN A 36 -5.76 3.49 11.71
CA ASN A 36 -7.12 4.03 11.63
C ASN A 36 -8.19 2.92 11.73
N ASP A 37 -7.83 1.72 12.18
CA ASP A 37 -8.74 0.57 12.30
C ASP A 37 -9.44 0.18 10.99
N ILE A 38 -8.77 0.37 9.85
CA ILE A 38 -9.26 0.02 8.51
C ILE A 38 -8.60 -1.27 8.04
N ASP A 39 -9.37 -2.18 7.44
CA ASP A 39 -8.83 -3.36 6.76
C ASP A 39 -7.99 -2.92 5.54
N PRO A 40 -6.67 -3.20 5.50
CA PRO A 40 -5.81 -2.74 4.43
C PRO A 40 -6.14 -3.36 3.07
N GLN A 41 -6.68 -4.58 3.03
CA GLN A 41 -6.99 -5.27 1.78
C GLN A 41 -8.20 -4.64 1.11
N ASP A 42 -9.27 -4.39 1.86
CA ASP A 42 -10.48 -3.72 1.36
C ASP A 42 -10.17 -2.29 0.93
N TYR A 43 -9.39 -1.55 1.72
CA TYR A 43 -8.92 -0.21 1.37
C TYR A 43 -8.15 -0.18 0.05
N LEU A 44 -7.13 -1.05 -0.11
CA LEU A 44 -6.31 -1.07 -1.32
C LEU A 44 -7.11 -1.46 -2.55
N LYS A 45 -8.04 -2.42 -2.41
CA LYS A 45 -8.96 -2.79 -3.49
C LYS A 45 -9.76 -1.58 -3.95
N HIS A 46 -10.41 -0.88 -3.03
CA HIS A 46 -11.20 0.31 -3.35
C HIS A 46 -10.35 1.44 -3.94
N LEU A 47 -9.17 1.70 -3.36
CA LEU A 47 -8.21 2.69 -3.87
C LEU A 47 -7.84 2.41 -5.32
N PHE A 48 -7.50 1.16 -5.65
CA PHE A 48 -7.16 0.78 -7.03
C PHE A 48 -8.35 0.85 -7.97
N GLU A 49 -9.55 0.44 -7.54
CA GLU A 49 -10.77 0.62 -8.34
C GLU A 49 -11.03 2.09 -8.67
N CYS A 50 -10.91 2.98 -7.68
CA CYS A 50 -11.03 4.43 -7.86
C CYS A 50 -10.01 4.99 -8.87
N ILE A 51 -8.73 4.61 -8.73
CA ILE A 51 -7.65 5.12 -9.57
C ILE A 51 -7.70 4.53 -10.99
N LEU A 52 -7.92 3.23 -11.14
CA LEU A 52 -7.90 2.54 -12.43
C LEU A 52 -9.14 2.86 -13.28
N HIS A 53 -10.31 2.96 -12.66
CA HIS A 53 -11.57 3.20 -13.37
C HIS A 53 -11.91 4.69 -13.47
N GLY A 54 -11.04 5.57 -12.98
CA GLY A 54 -11.19 7.02 -13.12
C GLY A 54 -12.49 7.55 -12.51
N LYS A 55 -12.98 6.92 -11.43
CA LYS A 55 -14.07 7.52 -10.64
C LYS A 55 -13.58 8.89 -10.20
N ASP A 56 -14.37 9.93 -10.43
CA ASP A 56 -14.06 11.27 -9.93
C ASP A 56 -14.24 11.23 -8.40
N CYS A 57 -13.13 11.02 -7.70
CA CYS A 57 -13.08 10.85 -6.26
C CYS A 57 -12.07 11.84 -5.70
N ASP A 58 -12.44 12.50 -4.60
CA ASP A 58 -11.52 13.37 -3.90
C ASP A 58 -10.34 12.54 -3.39
N LYS A 59 -9.15 12.79 -3.94
CA LYS A 59 -7.91 12.10 -3.57
C LYS A 59 -7.63 12.21 -2.07
N LYS A 60 -8.06 13.29 -1.42
CA LYS A 60 -7.92 13.44 0.03
C LYS A 60 -8.84 12.48 0.78
N ALA A 61 -10.06 12.27 0.31
CA ALA A 61 -11.00 11.32 0.91
C ALA A 61 -10.52 9.87 0.80
N LEU A 62 -9.61 9.57 -0.13
CA LEU A 62 -8.97 8.27 -0.25
C LEU A 62 -7.77 8.07 0.69
N LEU A 63 -7.36 9.07 1.47
CA LEU A 63 -6.32 8.85 2.48
C LEU A 63 -6.88 8.02 3.64
N PRO A 64 -6.10 7.10 4.24
CA PRO A 64 -6.60 6.23 5.31
C PRO A 64 -7.25 6.98 6.49
N CYS A 65 -6.78 8.17 6.84
CA CYS A 65 -7.35 8.98 7.92
C CYS A 65 -8.70 9.64 7.60
N PHE A 66 -9.08 9.71 6.34
CA PHE A 66 -10.37 10.25 5.88
C PHE A 66 -11.25 9.19 5.23
N TYR A 67 -10.74 7.97 5.09
CA TYR A 67 -11.40 6.89 4.40
C TYR A 67 -12.65 6.45 5.16
N LYS A 68 -13.75 6.37 4.43
CA LYS A 68 -15.00 5.81 4.92
C LYS A 68 -15.35 4.65 3.99
N PRO A 69 -15.42 3.41 4.48
CA PRO A 69 -15.94 2.33 3.68
C PRO A 69 -17.36 2.69 3.25
N GLU A 70 -17.65 2.60 1.94
CA GLU A 70 -19.02 2.69 1.46
C GLU A 70 -19.81 1.56 2.14
N CYS A 71 -20.88 1.91 2.88
CA CYS A 71 -21.75 0.94 3.57
C CYS A 71 -22.40 -0.05 2.61
#